data_AF-A0A929IQW7-F1
#
_entry.id   AF-A0A929IQW7-F1
#
_cell.length_a   1.000
_cell.length_b   1.000
_cell.length_c   1.000
_cell.angle_alpha   90.00
_cell.angle_beta   90.00
_cell.angle_gamma   90.00
#
_symmetry.space_group_name_H-M   'P 1'
#
loop_
_entity.id
_entity.type
_entity.pdbx_description
1 polymer ?
#
loop_
_entity_poly.entity_id
_entity_poly.type
_entity_poly.pdbx_seq_one_letter_code
_entity_poly.pdbx_strand_id
1 'polypeptide(L)'
;HAEEGDYEAAWRQLVTDNPFPAVEGRVCYHPCEGACNRGQLDEAVSIHAVERFLGDEALKRGWKIEPGAPTGKRVLVVGAGPSGLSAAWHLRRKGHDVTIHDAGPMAGGMMRFGIPKYRLPRDILDGEIARIVDMGVTIKLDSKVTDIPAMMKDDGFDAAFVAVGAHLAKRTDIPAREAGKIFDAISVLRDMETDEEPPLLGRRVVVYGGGNTALDMARTAKRLGAAETLVVYRRTREQMPAHDIELEEALDEGIILHWLTTIKQIDGTTFTVEKMAVDENGWPQPTGEFETLEADTLVLALGQAVDTSFLKTIPGVAITDDGVIDVDDTMMTGFAGLFAGGDMVPAERTVTVAIGHGKKAARNIDTWLRGERFVPVVNDRLADYERLNAWYYTDAPKTVQPALALARRRTSFDEIHGGLDETNALFEARRCLSCGNCFECDNCYGVCPDNAVIKLGPGKRFEFNYDFCKGCGLCATECPCGAIDMVAETI
;
A
#
# COMPACT_ATOMS: atom_id res chain seq x y z
N HIS A 1 17.21 11.19 11.99
CA HIS A 1 16.80 10.03 12.84
C HIS A 1 17.49 8.73 12.42
N ALA A 2 17.05 8.03 11.37
CA ALA A 2 17.63 6.71 11.03
C ALA A 2 19.13 6.77 10.70
N GLU A 3 19.57 7.82 10.00
CA GLU A 3 21.00 8.07 9.69
C GLU A 3 21.88 8.31 10.93
N GLU A 4 21.26 8.76 12.02
CA GLU A 4 21.88 9.04 13.33
C GLU A 4 21.86 7.80 14.25
N GLY A 5 21.21 6.70 13.82
CA GLY A 5 21.03 5.49 14.62
C GLY A 5 19.85 5.56 15.61
N ASP A 6 19.07 6.65 15.61
CA ASP A 6 17.85 6.76 16.44
C ASP A 6 16.65 6.16 15.70
N TYR A 7 16.61 4.82 15.68
CA TYR A 7 15.60 4.05 14.98
C TYR A 7 14.21 4.17 15.62
N GLU A 8 14.13 4.35 16.95
CA GLU A 8 12.84 4.51 17.62
C GLU A 8 12.23 5.86 17.24
N ALA A 9 13.00 6.95 17.23
CA ALA A 9 12.50 8.25 16.77
C ALA A 9 12.10 8.21 15.29
N ALA A 10 12.89 7.54 14.45
CA ALA A 10 12.56 7.36 13.03
C ALA A 10 11.23 6.62 12.85
N TRP A 11 11.04 5.51 13.56
CA TRP A 11 9.80 4.74 13.56
C TRP A 11 8.63 5.56 14.10
N ARG A 12 8.80 6.29 15.21
CA ARG A 12 7.77 7.16 15.80
C ARG A 12 7.28 8.22 14.82
N GLN A 13 8.19 8.82 14.05
CA GLN A 13 7.85 9.74 12.98
C GLN A 13 7.11 9.04 11.83
N LEU A 14 7.57 7.86 11.41
CA LEU A 14 6.93 7.09 10.35
C LEU A 14 5.48 6.73 10.69
N VAL A 15 5.23 6.25 11.92
CA VAL A 15 3.88 5.91 12.38
C VAL A 15 2.99 7.11 12.67
N THR A 16 3.50 8.34 12.50
CA THR A 16 2.61 9.50 12.41
C THR A 16 1.68 9.42 11.23
N ASP A 17 2.13 8.79 10.15
CA ASP A 17 1.47 8.73 8.85
C ASP A 17 1.10 7.30 8.42
N ASN A 18 1.90 6.29 8.76
CA ASN A 18 1.68 4.89 8.38
C ASN A 18 1.66 3.96 9.62
N PRO A 19 0.52 3.35 10.02
CA PRO A 19 0.48 2.39 11.12
C PRO A 19 1.21 1.07 10.87
N PHE A 20 1.57 0.80 9.61
CA PHE A 20 2.01 -0.50 9.12
C PHE A 20 3.38 -0.48 8.43
N PRO A 21 4.44 0.06 9.04
CA PRO A 21 5.76 0.12 8.39
C PRO A 21 6.33 -1.25 8.05
N ALA A 22 6.10 -2.28 8.87
CA ALA A 22 6.60 -3.63 8.57
C ALA A 22 5.86 -4.25 7.39
N VAL A 23 4.54 -4.05 7.29
CA VAL A 23 3.74 -4.55 6.17
C VAL A 23 4.01 -3.75 4.89
N GLU A 24 3.97 -2.42 4.93
CA GLU A 24 4.18 -1.57 3.73
C GLU A 24 5.58 -1.74 3.15
N GLY A 25 6.60 -1.91 3.99
CA GLY A 25 7.95 -2.25 3.55
C GLY A 25 8.07 -3.59 2.81
N ARG A 26 7.02 -4.42 2.78
CA ARG A 26 6.93 -5.69 2.03
C ARG A 26 6.01 -5.63 0.82
N VAL A 27 4.89 -4.91 0.93
CA VAL A 27 3.80 -4.99 -0.06
C VAL A 27 3.62 -3.73 -0.91
N CYS A 28 4.24 -2.61 -0.51
CA CYS A 28 4.21 -1.37 -1.26
C CYS A 28 5.03 -1.51 -2.55
N TYR A 29 4.51 -0.94 -3.63
CA TYR A 29 5.22 -0.86 -4.92
C TYR A 29 6.18 0.34 -5.00
N HIS A 30 6.57 0.86 -3.83
CA HIS A 30 7.60 1.88 -3.63
C HIS A 30 7.58 3.04 -4.66
N PRO A 31 6.42 3.70 -4.89
CA PRO A 31 6.33 4.84 -5.81
C PRO A 31 7.20 6.03 -5.37
N CYS A 32 7.49 6.12 -4.07
CA CYS A 32 8.39 7.11 -3.49
C CYS A 32 9.82 7.01 -4.05
N GLU A 33 10.29 5.80 -4.41
CA GLU A 33 11.65 5.60 -4.95
C GLU A 33 11.76 6.10 -6.40
N GLY A 34 10.67 6.05 -7.17
CA GLY A 34 10.65 6.51 -8.56
C GLY A 34 10.83 8.02 -8.73
N ALA A 35 10.49 8.81 -7.70
CA ALA A 35 10.67 10.26 -7.67
C ALA A 35 11.88 10.70 -6.83
N CYS A 36 12.70 9.77 -6.36
CA CYS A 36 13.84 10.08 -5.50
C CYS A 36 14.91 10.85 -6.28
N ASN A 37 15.23 12.08 -5.85
CA ASN A 37 16.30 12.89 -6.45
C ASN A 37 17.65 12.18 -6.52
N ARG A 38 17.93 11.24 -5.61
CA ARG A 38 19.18 10.48 -5.65
C ARG A 38 19.32 9.62 -6.90
N GLY A 39 18.21 9.18 -7.51
CA GLY A 39 18.25 8.45 -8.78
C GLY A 39 18.82 9.27 -9.96
N GLN A 40 18.96 10.60 -9.82
CA GLN A 40 19.65 11.44 -10.81
C GLN A 40 21.16 11.57 -10.56
N LEU A 41 21.63 11.16 -9.37
CA LEU A 41 23.05 11.09 -9.01
C LEU A 41 23.58 9.68 -9.30
N ASP A 42 22.98 8.67 -8.67
CA ASP A 42 23.36 7.26 -8.82
C ASP A 42 22.12 6.34 -8.87
N GLU A 43 21.64 5.86 -7.74
CA GLU A 43 20.51 4.95 -7.58
C GLU A 43 19.60 5.47 -6.46
N ALA A 44 18.28 5.35 -6.63
CA ALA A 44 17.33 5.75 -5.59
C ALA A 44 17.64 5.12 -4.22
N VAL A 45 17.30 5.84 -3.16
CA VAL A 45 17.32 5.29 -1.80
C VAL A 45 16.27 4.18 -1.71
N SER A 46 16.60 3.07 -1.07
CA SER A 46 15.68 1.96 -0.79
C SER A 46 14.78 2.31 0.40
N ILE A 47 13.93 3.31 0.20
CA ILE A 47 13.01 3.85 1.21
C ILE A 47 12.18 2.73 1.82
N HIS A 48 11.61 1.84 0.99
CA HIS A 48 10.77 0.74 1.50
C HIS A 48 11.56 -0.24 2.38
N ALA A 49 12.84 -0.49 2.06
CA ALA A 49 13.69 -1.41 2.80
C ALA A 49 14.09 -0.84 4.16
N VAL A 50 14.31 0.49 4.24
CA VAL A 50 14.52 1.19 5.52
C VAL A 50 13.22 1.22 6.33
N GLU A 51 12.08 1.50 5.70
CA GLU A 51 10.75 1.42 6.34
C GLU A 51 10.48 0.02 6.92
N ARG A 52 10.77 -1.04 6.15
CA ARG A 52 10.69 -2.43 6.60
C ARG A 52 11.57 -2.67 7.82
N PHE A 53 12.83 -2.28 7.77
CA PHE A 53 13.78 -2.46 8.88
C PHE A 53 13.26 -1.79 10.17
N LEU A 54 12.76 -0.54 10.06
CA LEU A 54 12.19 0.18 11.20
C LEU A 54 10.94 -0.50 11.76
N GLY A 55 10.06 -1.02 10.88
CA GLY A 55 8.88 -1.79 11.29
C GLY A 55 9.22 -3.10 11.98
N ASP A 56 10.18 -3.86 11.44
CA ASP A 56 10.64 -5.13 12.00
C ASP A 56 11.32 -4.93 13.36
N GLU A 57 12.16 -3.90 13.50
CA GLU A 57 12.80 -3.57 14.77
C GLU A 57 11.77 -3.10 15.82
N ALA A 58 10.73 -2.38 15.41
CA ALA A 58 9.64 -1.99 16.29
C ALA A 58 8.85 -3.19 16.83
N LEU A 59 8.60 -4.20 16.00
CA LEU A 59 7.99 -5.45 16.42
C LEU A 59 8.89 -6.21 17.40
N LYS A 60 10.17 -6.36 17.05
CA LYS A 60 11.17 -7.06 17.88
C LYS A 60 11.37 -6.41 19.25
N ARG A 61 11.40 -5.08 19.32
CA ARG A 61 11.58 -4.33 20.58
C ARG A 61 10.27 -4.05 21.31
N GLY A 62 9.12 -4.32 20.68
CA GLY A 62 7.81 -4.03 21.25
C GLY A 62 7.57 -2.53 21.44
N TRP A 63 8.01 -1.69 20.50
CA TRP A 63 7.78 -0.24 20.57
C TRP A 63 6.29 0.10 20.48
N LYS A 64 5.86 1.06 21.31
CA LYS A 64 4.45 1.45 21.47
C LYS A 64 4.23 2.95 21.33
N ILE A 65 3.01 3.30 20.92
CA ILE A 65 2.48 4.65 20.89
C ILE A 65 1.34 4.74 21.89
N GLU A 66 1.37 5.76 22.75
CA GLU A 66 0.27 6.02 23.67
C GLU A 66 -0.96 6.59 22.92
N PRO A 67 -2.18 6.20 23.30
CA PRO A 67 -3.39 6.80 22.74
C PRO A 67 -3.54 8.26 23.15
N GLY A 68 -4.36 9.01 22.40
CA GLY A 68 -4.70 10.38 22.75
C GLY A 68 -5.58 10.46 24.00
N ALA A 69 -5.62 11.64 24.62
CA ALA A 69 -6.50 11.90 25.77
C ALA A 69 -7.98 11.67 25.40
N PRO A 70 -8.78 10.96 26.22
CA PRO A 70 -10.15 10.59 25.88
C PRO A 70 -11.02 11.79 25.51
N THR A 71 -11.62 11.76 24.31
CA THR A 71 -12.53 12.82 23.82
C THR A 71 -13.98 12.60 24.28
N GLY A 72 -14.31 11.39 24.75
CA GLY A 72 -15.67 10.97 25.05
C GLY A 72 -16.52 10.64 23.80
N LYS A 73 -15.92 10.69 22.60
CA LYS A 73 -16.59 10.38 21.33
C LYS A 73 -16.33 8.94 20.91
N ARG A 74 -17.34 8.31 20.31
CA ARG A 74 -17.29 6.90 19.87
C ARG A 74 -17.44 6.81 18.35
N VAL A 75 -16.57 6.05 17.71
CA VAL A 75 -16.56 5.86 16.24
C VAL A 75 -16.69 4.39 15.88
N LEU A 76 -17.65 4.09 15.02
CA LEU A 76 -17.82 2.78 14.40
C LEU A 76 -16.93 2.68 13.16
N VAL A 77 -16.17 1.60 13.04
CA VAL A 77 -15.44 1.24 11.82
C VAL A 77 -15.98 -0.08 11.29
N VAL A 78 -16.38 -0.14 10.03
CA VAL A 78 -16.90 -1.35 9.38
C VAL A 78 -15.86 -1.88 8.41
N GLY A 79 -15.21 -2.99 8.76
CA GLY A 79 -14.10 -3.59 8.04
C GLY A 79 -12.76 -3.42 8.77
N ALA A 80 -12.11 -4.53 9.08
CA ALA A 80 -10.78 -4.66 9.67
C ALA A 80 -9.70 -4.86 8.60
N GLY A 81 -9.89 -4.29 7.41
CA GLY A 81 -8.86 -4.20 6.36
C GLY A 81 -7.86 -3.05 6.60
N PRO A 82 -6.92 -2.81 5.67
CA PRO A 82 -5.89 -1.78 5.82
C PRO A 82 -6.48 -0.39 6.11
N SER A 83 -7.55 -0.01 5.40
CA SER A 83 -8.18 1.31 5.58
C SER A 83 -8.87 1.45 6.94
N GLY A 84 -9.65 0.46 7.37
CA GLY A 84 -10.34 0.50 8.66
C GLY A 84 -9.38 0.45 9.84
N LEU A 85 -8.34 -0.39 9.78
CA LEU A 85 -7.31 -0.44 10.81
C LEU A 85 -6.50 0.86 10.88
N SER A 86 -6.15 1.45 9.73
CA SER A 86 -5.51 2.77 9.67
C SER A 86 -6.39 3.86 10.29
N ALA A 87 -7.69 3.90 9.94
CA ALA A 87 -8.61 4.84 10.54
C ALA A 87 -8.67 4.68 12.06
N ALA A 88 -8.76 3.45 12.55
CA ALA A 88 -8.80 3.15 13.98
C ALA A 88 -7.52 3.62 14.70
N TRP A 89 -6.34 3.35 14.14
CA TRP A 89 -5.05 3.84 14.67
C TRP A 89 -5.05 5.36 14.84
N HIS A 90 -5.39 6.10 13.77
CA HIS A 90 -5.36 7.55 13.80
C HIS A 90 -6.45 8.16 14.70
N LEU A 91 -7.64 7.55 14.77
CA LEU A 91 -8.72 7.97 15.67
C LEU A 91 -8.36 7.74 17.15
N ARG A 92 -7.73 6.61 17.49
CA ARG A 92 -7.25 6.35 18.86
C ARG A 92 -6.15 7.31 19.27
N ARG A 93 -5.22 7.65 18.37
CA ARG A 93 -4.19 8.69 18.61
C ARG A 93 -4.80 10.07 18.88
N LYS A 94 -6.00 10.33 18.38
CA LYS A 94 -6.77 11.55 18.65
C LYS A 94 -7.66 11.45 19.89
N GLY A 95 -7.73 10.28 20.53
CA GLY A 95 -8.42 10.07 21.80
C GLY A 95 -9.87 9.57 21.71
N HIS A 96 -10.36 9.29 20.49
CA HIS A 96 -11.70 8.73 20.30
C HIS A 96 -11.74 7.26 20.72
N ASP A 97 -12.89 6.79 21.21
CA ASP A 97 -13.15 5.35 21.40
C ASP A 97 -13.55 4.74 20.05
N VAL A 98 -12.95 3.61 19.69
CA VAL A 98 -13.11 3.02 18.35
C VAL A 98 -13.45 1.53 18.47
N THR A 99 -14.55 1.16 17.82
CA THR A 99 -14.95 -0.25 17.65
C THR A 99 -14.97 -0.61 16.17
N ILE A 100 -14.18 -1.61 15.80
CA ILE A 100 -14.19 -2.20 14.46
C ILE A 100 -15.14 -3.41 14.46
N HIS A 101 -16.04 -3.47 13.50
CA HIS A 101 -16.82 -4.67 13.18
C HIS A 101 -16.37 -5.21 11.82
N ASP A 102 -15.97 -6.47 11.77
CA ASP A 102 -15.59 -7.17 10.53
C ASP A 102 -16.45 -8.41 10.34
N ALA A 103 -16.81 -8.70 9.09
CA ALA A 103 -17.63 -9.87 8.75
C ALA A 103 -16.84 -11.19 8.74
N GLY A 104 -15.51 -11.11 8.59
CA GLY A 104 -14.62 -12.24 8.53
C GLY A 104 -14.11 -12.69 9.90
N PRO A 105 -13.51 -13.88 9.96
CA PRO A 105 -13.04 -14.50 11.20
C PRO A 105 -11.70 -13.94 11.70
N MET A 106 -11.01 -13.12 10.90
CA MET A 106 -9.68 -12.56 11.22
C MET A 106 -9.52 -11.15 10.66
N ALA A 107 -8.82 -10.28 11.40
CA ALA A 107 -8.47 -8.94 10.96
C ALA A 107 -7.33 -8.94 9.91
N GLY A 108 -7.26 -7.90 9.09
CA GLY A 108 -6.24 -7.70 8.05
C GLY A 108 -6.84 -7.56 6.65
N GLY A 109 -8.08 -7.96 6.43
CA GLY A 109 -8.78 -7.86 5.14
C GLY A 109 -7.95 -8.45 3.99
N MET A 110 -7.87 -7.73 2.86
CA MET A 110 -7.14 -8.21 1.68
C MET A 110 -5.62 -8.36 1.89
N MET A 111 -5.02 -7.73 2.91
CA MET A 111 -3.62 -7.99 3.26
C MET A 111 -3.45 -9.44 3.75
N ARG A 112 -4.41 -9.95 4.52
CA ARG A 112 -4.43 -11.34 4.97
C ARG A 112 -4.91 -12.29 3.88
N PHE A 113 -6.06 -12.00 3.28
CA PHE A 113 -6.76 -12.97 2.43
C PHE A 113 -6.39 -12.88 0.94
N GLY A 114 -5.66 -11.86 0.53
CA GLY A 114 -5.26 -11.65 -0.87
C GLY A 114 -3.76 -11.73 -1.13
N ILE A 115 -2.93 -11.30 -0.19
CA ILE A 115 -1.48 -11.30 -0.35
C ILE A 115 -0.91 -12.60 0.24
N PRO A 116 -0.21 -13.45 -0.53
CA PRO A 116 0.32 -14.71 -0.04
C PRO A 116 1.35 -14.57 1.09
N LYS A 117 1.46 -15.60 1.93
CA LYS A 117 2.38 -15.65 3.09
C LYS A 117 3.85 -15.42 2.74
N TYR A 118 4.28 -15.81 1.54
CA TYR A 118 5.67 -15.62 1.06
C TYR A 118 6.01 -14.15 0.75
N ARG A 119 5.01 -13.28 0.56
CA ARG A 119 5.15 -11.83 0.41
C ARG A 119 4.85 -11.10 1.72
N LEU A 120 3.82 -11.54 2.44
CA LEU A 120 3.44 -10.95 3.71
C LEU A 120 3.28 -12.03 4.80
N PRO A 121 4.34 -12.26 5.61
CA PRO A 121 4.28 -13.19 6.74
C PRO A 121 3.19 -12.79 7.73
N ARG A 122 2.50 -13.79 8.30
CA ARG A 122 1.32 -13.55 9.16
C ARG A 122 1.68 -13.07 10.55
N ASP A 123 2.80 -13.51 11.09
CA ASP A 123 3.36 -13.01 12.34
C ASP A 123 3.65 -11.50 12.29
N ILE A 124 4.14 -11.00 11.14
CA ILE A 124 4.37 -9.57 10.91
C ILE A 124 3.04 -8.81 10.88
N LEU A 125 2.07 -9.27 10.09
CA LEU A 125 0.74 -8.66 10.00
C LEU A 125 0.03 -8.66 11.36
N ASP A 126 0.03 -9.80 12.05
CA ASP A 126 -0.57 -9.98 13.37
C ASP A 126 0.10 -9.07 14.41
N GLY A 127 1.42 -8.91 14.36
CA GLY A 127 2.16 -8.02 15.25
C GLY A 127 1.75 -6.55 15.10
N GLU A 128 1.58 -6.05 13.88
CA GLU A 128 1.15 -4.66 13.67
C GLU A 128 -0.33 -4.45 13.98
N ILE A 129 -1.20 -5.44 13.72
CA ILE A 129 -2.60 -5.41 14.15
C ILE A 129 -2.68 -5.41 15.69
N ALA A 130 -1.89 -6.24 16.37
CA ALA A 130 -1.85 -6.31 17.83
C ALA A 130 -1.44 -4.95 18.42
N ARG A 131 -0.50 -4.24 17.79
CA ARG A 131 -0.13 -2.87 18.20
C ARG A 131 -1.32 -1.89 18.14
N ILE A 132 -2.20 -2.03 17.15
CA ILE A 132 -3.43 -1.22 17.05
C ILE A 132 -4.42 -1.59 18.17
N VAL A 133 -4.58 -2.88 18.45
CA VAL A 133 -5.43 -3.36 19.55
C VAL A 133 -4.90 -2.89 20.91
N ASP A 134 -3.58 -2.91 21.11
CA ASP A 134 -2.89 -2.42 22.32
C ASP A 134 -3.16 -0.93 22.61
N MET A 135 -3.55 -0.14 21.60
CA MET A 135 -4.01 1.25 21.81
C MET A 135 -5.43 1.33 22.40
N GLY A 136 -6.09 0.20 22.62
CA GLY A 136 -7.48 0.12 23.09
C GLY A 136 -8.51 0.15 21.97
N VAL A 137 -8.15 -0.24 20.73
CA VAL A 137 -9.16 -0.50 19.68
C VAL A 137 -9.87 -1.80 19.99
N THR A 138 -11.20 -1.79 19.98
CA THR A 138 -11.99 -3.03 20.07
C THR A 138 -12.26 -3.58 18.68
N ILE A 139 -11.94 -4.85 18.42
CA ILE A 139 -12.25 -5.52 17.15
C ILE A 139 -13.25 -6.64 17.42
N LYS A 140 -14.40 -6.60 16.74
CA LYS A 140 -15.44 -7.64 16.74
C LYS A 140 -15.42 -8.34 15.38
N LEU A 141 -14.89 -9.56 15.37
CA LEU A 141 -14.85 -10.46 14.22
C LEU A 141 -16.17 -11.23 14.10
N ASP A 142 -16.38 -11.89 12.96
CA ASP A 142 -17.61 -12.64 12.65
C ASP A 142 -18.90 -11.81 12.85
N SER A 143 -18.79 -10.49 12.66
CA SER A 143 -19.82 -9.50 12.96
C SER A 143 -20.14 -8.70 11.70
N LYS A 144 -20.87 -9.30 10.77
CA LYS A 144 -21.35 -8.61 9.56
C LYS A 144 -22.33 -7.48 9.92
N VAL A 145 -22.00 -6.25 9.53
CA VAL A 145 -22.88 -5.08 9.66
C VAL A 145 -23.80 -4.98 8.44
N THR A 146 -25.11 -4.87 8.67
CA THR A 146 -26.11 -4.75 7.60
C THR A 146 -26.89 -3.44 7.64
N ASP A 147 -26.90 -2.73 8.78
CA ASP A 147 -27.59 -1.44 8.96
C ASP A 147 -26.72 -0.53 9.83
N ILE A 148 -25.99 0.38 9.18
CA ILE A 148 -25.07 1.31 9.86
C ILE A 148 -25.83 2.39 10.63
N PRO A 149 -26.86 3.07 10.07
CA PRO A 149 -27.61 4.08 10.80
C PRO A 149 -28.26 3.54 12.08
N ALA A 150 -28.82 2.33 12.04
CA ALA A 150 -29.37 1.69 13.23
C ALA A 150 -28.28 1.44 14.28
N MET A 151 -27.14 0.85 13.88
CA MET A 151 -26.02 0.60 14.79
C MET A 151 -25.46 1.89 15.40
N MET A 152 -25.31 2.95 14.60
CA MET A 152 -24.87 4.26 15.11
C MET A 152 -25.80 4.79 16.21
N LYS A 153 -27.11 4.65 16.02
CA LYS A 153 -28.11 5.12 16.97
C LYS A 153 -28.20 4.24 18.22
N ASP A 154 -28.32 2.93 18.03
CA ASP A 154 -28.64 1.97 19.09
C ASP A 154 -27.43 1.69 19.99
N ASP A 155 -26.23 1.63 19.39
CA ASP A 155 -24.98 1.41 20.14
C ASP A 155 -24.29 2.73 20.53
N GLY A 156 -24.82 3.88 20.13
CA GLY A 156 -24.36 5.21 20.54
C GLY A 156 -23.01 5.61 19.94
N PHE A 157 -22.82 5.42 18.63
CA PHE A 157 -21.66 5.94 17.89
C PHE A 157 -21.96 7.33 17.32
N ASP A 158 -21.04 8.26 17.53
CA ASP A 158 -21.15 9.63 17.04
C ASP A 158 -20.87 9.73 15.52
N ALA A 159 -20.02 8.84 14.97
CA ALA A 159 -19.66 8.77 13.56
C ALA A 159 -19.37 7.32 13.12
N ALA A 160 -19.41 7.06 11.82
CA ALA A 160 -19.05 5.78 11.23
C ALA A 160 -18.11 5.91 10.03
N PHE A 161 -17.22 4.94 9.87
CA PHE A 161 -16.34 4.78 8.71
C PHE A 161 -16.49 3.39 8.10
N VAL A 162 -16.80 3.32 6.81
CA VAL A 162 -17.01 2.06 6.08
C VAL A 162 -15.83 1.77 5.17
N ALA A 163 -15.23 0.59 5.34
CA ALA A 163 -14.02 0.15 4.67
C ALA A 163 -14.05 -1.37 4.39
N VAL A 164 -15.17 -1.88 3.86
CA VAL A 164 -15.38 -3.32 3.58
C VAL A 164 -14.60 -3.85 2.37
N GLY A 165 -14.02 -2.94 1.57
CA GLY A 165 -13.15 -3.26 0.44
C GLY A 165 -13.82 -4.03 -0.71
N ALA A 166 -13.02 -4.39 -1.72
CA ALA A 166 -13.45 -5.15 -2.89
C ALA A 166 -13.11 -6.64 -2.72
N HIS A 167 -13.94 -7.38 -1.98
CA HIS A 167 -13.68 -8.78 -1.63
C HIS A 167 -14.40 -9.81 -2.52
N LEU A 168 -15.25 -9.36 -3.45
CA LEU A 168 -15.98 -10.26 -4.36
C LEU A 168 -15.21 -10.49 -5.65
N ALA A 169 -15.06 -11.74 -6.09
CA ALA A 169 -14.42 -12.05 -7.35
C ALA A 169 -15.34 -11.73 -8.54
N LYS A 170 -14.80 -11.04 -9.56
CA LYS A 170 -15.50 -10.89 -10.85
C LYS A 170 -15.53 -12.24 -11.57
N ARG A 171 -16.68 -12.55 -12.16
CA ARG A 171 -16.90 -13.77 -12.94
C ARG A 171 -17.11 -13.42 -14.41
N THR A 172 -16.82 -14.37 -15.27
CA THR A 172 -17.20 -14.33 -16.68
C THR A 172 -17.82 -15.66 -17.04
N ASP A 173 -18.83 -15.63 -17.90
CA ASP A 173 -19.42 -16.85 -18.42
C ASP A 173 -18.49 -17.42 -19.48
N ILE A 174 -17.92 -18.60 -19.19
CA ILE A 174 -17.15 -19.38 -20.15
C ILE A 174 -17.99 -20.61 -20.49
N PRO A 175 -18.43 -20.75 -21.74
CA PRO A 175 -19.14 -21.95 -22.18
C PRO A 175 -18.36 -23.22 -21.83
N ALA A 176 -19.01 -24.14 -21.12
CA ALA A 176 -18.46 -25.43 -20.74
C ALA A 176 -19.34 -26.57 -21.31
N ARG A 177 -18.73 -27.52 -22.03
CA ARG A 177 -19.44 -28.70 -22.55
C ARG A 177 -19.49 -29.82 -21.52
N GLU A 178 -18.35 -30.12 -20.92
CA GLU A 178 -18.21 -30.93 -19.71
C GLU A 178 -17.76 -30.09 -18.52
N ALA A 179 -18.09 -30.52 -17.30
CA ALA A 179 -17.72 -29.82 -16.08
C ALA A 179 -16.21 -29.86 -15.84
N GLY A 180 -15.53 -28.73 -16.00
CA GLY A 180 -14.13 -28.53 -15.60
C GLY A 180 -14.00 -28.04 -14.16
N LYS A 181 -12.80 -28.17 -13.57
CA LYS A 181 -12.49 -27.57 -12.26
C LYS A 181 -12.21 -26.08 -12.44
N ILE A 182 -13.13 -25.25 -11.99
CA ILE A 182 -13.02 -23.79 -12.04
C ILE A 182 -13.05 -23.23 -10.62
N PHE A 183 -12.01 -22.49 -10.26
CA PHE A 183 -11.93 -21.75 -8.99
C PHE A 183 -11.86 -20.24 -9.28
N ASP A 184 -12.15 -19.43 -8.27
CA ASP A 184 -11.79 -18.03 -8.27
C ASP A 184 -10.54 -17.81 -7.38
N ALA A 185 -9.64 -16.93 -7.84
CA ALA A 185 -8.35 -16.71 -7.19
C ALA A 185 -8.49 -16.19 -5.76
N ILE A 186 -9.52 -15.38 -5.48
CA ILE A 186 -9.72 -14.79 -4.15
C ILE A 186 -10.11 -15.88 -3.15
N SER A 187 -11.04 -16.77 -3.51
CA SER A 187 -11.41 -17.90 -2.65
C SER A 187 -10.22 -18.80 -2.41
N VAL A 188 -9.47 -19.18 -3.45
CA VAL A 188 -8.29 -20.04 -3.26
C VAL A 188 -7.25 -19.40 -2.35
N LEU A 189 -6.93 -18.13 -2.54
CA LEU A 189 -5.96 -17.41 -1.69
C LEU A 189 -6.48 -17.24 -0.25
N ARG A 190 -7.78 -17.00 -0.07
CA ARG A 190 -8.41 -16.92 1.24
C ARG A 190 -8.36 -18.27 1.97
N ASP A 191 -8.62 -19.36 1.26
CA ASP A 191 -8.61 -20.72 1.82
C ASP A 191 -7.18 -21.14 2.20
N MET A 192 -6.14 -20.39 1.80
CA MET A 192 -4.76 -20.56 2.30
C MET A 192 -4.50 -19.97 3.67
N GLU A 193 -5.45 -19.21 4.19
CA GLU A 193 -5.40 -18.65 5.53
C GLU A 193 -6.03 -19.53 6.60
N THR A 194 -6.85 -20.49 6.20
CA THR A 194 -7.45 -21.46 7.11
C THR A 194 -6.51 -22.64 7.33
N ASP A 195 -6.69 -23.38 8.43
CA ASP A 195 -5.99 -24.66 8.67
C ASP A 195 -6.56 -25.81 7.80
N GLU A 196 -7.38 -25.48 6.80
CA GLU A 196 -7.96 -26.46 5.88
C GLU A 196 -6.90 -26.95 4.89
N GLU A 197 -7.09 -28.17 4.38
CA GLU A 197 -6.20 -28.70 3.36
C GLU A 197 -6.26 -27.85 2.09
N PRO A 198 -5.10 -27.44 1.53
CA PRO A 198 -5.05 -26.71 0.29
C PRO A 198 -5.83 -27.37 -0.85
N PRO A 199 -6.49 -26.59 -1.74
CA PRO A 199 -7.18 -27.17 -2.87
C PRO A 199 -6.20 -27.89 -3.80
N LEU A 200 -6.59 -29.09 -4.24
CA LEU A 200 -5.83 -29.88 -5.21
C LEU A 200 -6.04 -29.33 -6.63
N LEU A 201 -5.16 -28.42 -7.04
CA LEU A 201 -5.20 -27.76 -8.36
C LEU A 201 -4.75 -28.65 -9.53
N GLY A 202 -4.05 -29.76 -9.26
CA GLY A 202 -3.51 -30.66 -10.28
C GLY A 202 -2.11 -30.29 -10.76
N ARG A 203 -1.67 -30.89 -11.86
CA ARG A 203 -0.31 -30.74 -12.41
C ARG A 203 -0.19 -29.54 -13.33
N ARG A 204 -1.23 -29.21 -14.09
CA ARG A 204 -1.25 -28.10 -15.04
C ARG A 204 -2.38 -27.14 -14.70
N VAL A 205 -2.03 -25.92 -14.32
CA VAL A 205 -2.98 -24.90 -13.83
C VAL A 205 -2.98 -23.70 -14.75
N VAL A 206 -4.16 -23.29 -15.22
CA VAL A 206 -4.35 -22.05 -15.97
C VAL A 206 -4.93 -20.99 -15.05
N VAL A 207 -4.28 -19.84 -14.95
CA VAL A 207 -4.77 -18.64 -14.28
C VAL A 207 -5.20 -17.65 -15.35
N TYR A 208 -6.46 -17.22 -15.31
CA TYR A 208 -7.01 -16.30 -16.31
C TYR A 208 -7.14 -14.89 -15.74
N GLY A 209 -6.24 -14.00 -16.16
CA GLY A 209 -6.10 -12.65 -15.63
C GLY A 209 -4.70 -12.07 -15.81
N GLY A 210 -4.51 -10.79 -15.47
CA GLY A 210 -3.21 -10.13 -15.60
C GLY A 210 -2.89 -9.11 -14.49
N GLY A 211 -3.69 -9.06 -13.41
CA GLY A 211 -3.37 -8.22 -12.25
C GLY A 211 -2.47 -8.94 -11.24
N ASN A 212 -2.06 -8.23 -10.18
CA ASN A 212 -1.22 -8.80 -9.12
C ASN A 212 -1.81 -10.09 -8.52
N THR A 213 -3.13 -10.15 -8.31
CA THR A 213 -3.82 -11.38 -7.85
C THR A 213 -3.61 -12.58 -8.79
N ALA A 214 -3.52 -12.35 -10.11
CA ALA A 214 -3.26 -13.42 -11.06
C ALA A 214 -1.83 -13.97 -10.91
N LEU A 215 -0.85 -13.10 -10.71
CA LEU A 215 0.54 -13.48 -10.50
C LEU A 215 0.73 -14.17 -9.14
N ASP A 216 0.15 -13.62 -8.07
CA ASP A 216 0.16 -14.23 -6.75
C ASP A 216 -0.47 -15.62 -6.75
N MET A 217 -1.60 -15.78 -7.45
CA MET A 217 -2.24 -17.08 -7.61
C MET A 217 -1.37 -18.04 -8.43
N ALA A 218 -0.76 -17.59 -9.53
CA ALA A 218 0.11 -18.43 -10.35
C ALA A 218 1.33 -18.93 -9.57
N ARG A 219 1.96 -18.05 -8.78
CA ARG A 219 3.09 -18.37 -7.90
C ARG A 219 2.68 -19.28 -6.76
N THR A 220 1.48 -19.10 -6.21
CA THR A 220 0.89 -19.97 -5.19
C THR A 220 0.62 -21.37 -5.75
N ALA A 221 0.02 -21.48 -6.94
CA ALA A 221 -0.24 -22.77 -7.58
C ALA A 221 1.03 -23.60 -7.77
N LYS A 222 2.14 -22.94 -8.11
CA LYS A 222 3.45 -23.59 -8.23
C LYS A 222 3.96 -24.17 -6.90
N ARG A 223 3.78 -23.41 -5.81
CA ARG A 223 4.12 -23.85 -4.44
C ARG A 223 3.23 -24.99 -3.95
N LEU A 224 1.99 -25.05 -4.42
CA LEU A 224 1.07 -26.16 -4.19
C LEU A 224 1.38 -27.41 -5.02
N GLY A 225 2.48 -27.41 -5.78
CA GLY A 225 2.97 -28.59 -6.50
C GLY A 225 2.54 -28.68 -7.97
N ALA A 226 1.95 -27.61 -8.54
CA ALA A 226 1.71 -27.57 -9.97
C ALA A 226 3.03 -27.67 -10.74
N ALA A 227 3.12 -28.65 -11.64
CA ALA A 227 4.29 -28.85 -12.48
C ALA A 227 4.42 -27.73 -13.54
N GLU A 228 3.28 -27.30 -14.07
CA GLU A 228 3.18 -26.20 -15.02
C GLU A 228 2.07 -25.24 -14.61
N THR A 229 2.37 -23.95 -14.61
CA THR A 229 1.38 -22.90 -14.34
C THR A 229 1.45 -21.88 -15.45
N LEU A 230 0.28 -21.63 -16.05
CA LEU A 230 0.13 -20.76 -17.21
C LEU A 230 -0.78 -19.59 -16.83
N VAL A 231 -0.37 -18.37 -17.17
CA VAL A 231 -1.21 -17.18 -17.07
C VAL A 231 -1.70 -16.85 -18.46
N VAL A 232 -3.01 -16.89 -18.66
CA VAL A 232 -3.65 -16.47 -19.92
C VAL A 232 -4.11 -15.04 -19.76
N TYR A 233 -3.59 -14.16 -20.61
CA TYR A 233 -3.90 -12.73 -20.57
C TYR A 233 -4.25 -12.20 -21.95
N ARG A 234 -5.38 -11.50 -22.05
CA ARG A 234 -5.96 -11.06 -23.32
C ARG A 234 -5.30 -9.81 -23.94
N ARG A 235 -4.36 -9.16 -23.24
CA ARG A 235 -3.67 -7.93 -23.68
C ARG A 235 -2.15 -8.15 -23.73
N THR A 236 -1.41 -7.11 -24.11
CA THR A 236 0.06 -7.13 -24.17
C THR A 236 0.70 -6.94 -22.79
N ARG A 237 2.03 -7.07 -22.72
CA ARG A 237 2.80 -6.83 -21.50
C ARG A 237 2.64 -5.38 -21.01
N GLU A 238 2.69 -4.42 -21.91
CA GLU A 238 2.63 -2.97 -21.61
C GLU A 238 1.27 -2.57 -21.03
N GLN A 239 0.23 -3.37 -21.31
CA GLN A 239 -1.12 -3.17 -20.81
C GLN A 239 -1.45 -4.04 -19.59
N MET A 240 -0.47 -4.76 -19.04
CA MET A 240 -0.66 -5.61 -17.87
C MET A 240 -0.84 -4.72 -16.61
N PRO A 241 -1.92 -4.91 -15.82
CA PRO A 241 -2.11 -4.12 -14.60
C PRO A 241 -1.18 -4.50 -13.45
N ALA A 242 -0.56 -5.69 -13.50
CA ALA A 242 0.41 -6.09 -12.49
C ALA A 242 1.69 -5.26 -12.58
N HIS A 243 2.34 -5.02 -11.44
CA HIS A 243 3.61 -4.31 -11.42
C HIS A 243 4.72 -5.18 -12.02
N ASP A 244 5.65 -4.54 -12.75
CA ASP A 244 6.73 -5.25 -13.46
C ASP A 244 7.57 -6.15 -12.54
N ILE A 245 7.83 -5.73 -11.29
CA ILE A 245 8.58 -6.54 -10.32
C ILE A 245 7.89 -7.88 -10.02
N GLU A 246 6.56 -7.89 -9.90
CA GLU A 246 5.78 -9.11 -9.67
C GLU A 246 5.80 -10.03 -10.90
N LEU A 247 5.77 -9.41 -12.09
CA LEU A 247 5.85 -10.14 -13.36
C LEU A 247 7.21 -10.80 -13.54
N GLU A 248 8.30 -10.07 -13.27
CA GLU A 248 9.66 -10.59 -13.36
C GLU A 248 9.89 -11.76 -12.41
N GLU A 249 9.46 -11.64 -11.15
CA GLU A 249 9.55 -12.74 -10.19
C GLU A 249 8.72 -13.96 -10.60
N ALA A 250 7.54 -13.74 -11.17
CA ALA A 250 6.71 -14.83 -11.68
C ALA A 250 7.42 -15.58 -12.83
N LEU A 251 8.05 -14.85 -13.74
CA LEU A 251 8.83 -15.40 -14.85
C LEU A 251 10.07 -16.16 -14.36
N ASP A 252 10.79 -15.61 -13.38
CA ASP A 252 11.95 -16.26 -12.75
C ASP A 252 11.59 -17.57 -12.05
N GLU A 253 10.40 -17.63 -11.45
CA GLU A 253 9.86 -18.87 -10.88
C GLU A 253 9.42 -19.86 -11.96
N GLY A 254 9.38 -19.46 -13.23
CA GLY A 254 9.07 -20.26 -14.42
C GLY A 254 7.57 -20.35 -14.72
N ILE A 255 6.80 -19.30 -14.43
CA ILE A 255 5.39 -19.19 -14.83
C ILE A 255 5.35 -18.81 -16.31
N ILE A 256 4.48 -19.48 -17.07
CA ILE A 256 4.37 -19.31 -18.52
C ILE A 256 3.28 -18.29 -18.82
N LEU A 257 3.59 -17.26 -19.61
CA LEU A 257 2.65 -16.19 -19.96
C LEU A 257 2.16 -16.37 -21.40
N HIS A 258 0.86 -16.53 -21.56
CA HIS A 258 0.16 -16.50 -22.85
C HIS A 258 -0.47 -15.12 -23.04
N TRP A 259 0.29 -14.24 -23.70
CA TRP A 259 -0.16 -12.91 -24.11
C TRP A 259 -1.19 -12.98 -25.21
N LEU A 260 -1.99 -11.92 -25.34
CA LEU A 260 -2.98 -11.78 -26.42
C LEU A 260 -3.78 -13.07 -26.65
N THR A 261 -4.22 -13.69 -25.55
CA THR A 261 -4.92 -14.98 -25.59
C THR A 261 -6.15 -14.91 -24.69
N THR A 262 -7.28 -15.43 -25.15
CA THR A 262 -8.51 -15.50 -24.36
C THR A 262 -9.11 -16.90 -24.38
N ILE A 263 -9.70 -17.33 -23.26
CA ILE A 263 -10.39 -18.61 -23.17
C ILE A 263 -11.80 -18.45 -23.75
N LYS A 264 -12.19 -19.33 -24.68
CA LYS A 264 -13.52 -19.32 -25.32
C LYS A 264 -14.42 -20.44 -24.86
N GLN A 265 -13.84 -21.61 -24.64
CA GLN A 265 -14.61 -22.80 -24.29
C GLN A 265 -13.74 -23.72 -23.44
N ILE A 266 -14.38 -24.44 -22.52
CA ILE A 266 -13.77 -25.48 -21.71
C ILE A 266 -14.52 -26.79 -21.96
N ASP A 267 -13.77 -27.88 -22.10
CA ASP A 267 -14.30 -29.24 -22.23
C ASP A 267 -13.46 -30.19 -21.38
N GLY A 268 -13.87 -30.39 -20.12
CA GLY A 268 -13.11 -31.17 -19.15
C GLY A 268 -11.74 -30.51 -18.86
N THR A 269 -10.66 -31.14 -19.34
CA THR A 269 -9.27 -30.63 -19.23
C THR A 269 -8.80 -29.86 -20.46
N THR A 270 -9.60 -29.85 -21.52
CA THR A 270 -9.25 -29.23 -22.80
C THR A 270 -9.84 -27.82 -22.89
N PHE A 271 -8.99 -26.83 -23.16
CA PHE A 271 -9.33 -25.42 -23.24
C PHE A 271 -9.17 -24.94 -24.68
N THR A 272 -10.26 -24.48 -25.28
CA THR A 272 -10.19 -23.76 -26.56
C THR A 272 -9.87 -22.30 -26.28
N VAL A 273 -8.71 -21.85 -26.73
CA VAL A 273 -8.28 -20.46 -26.64
C VAL A 273 -8.29 -19.81 -28.01
N GLU A 274 -8.57 -18.51 -28.05
CA GLU A 274 -8.49 -17.70 -29.25
C GLU A 274 -7.33 -16.72 -29.13
N LYS A 275 -6.56 -16.57 -30.21
CA LYS A 275 -5.55 -15.52 -30.32
C LYS A 275 -6.21 -14.17 -30.51
N MET A 276 -5.58 -13.17 -29.92
CA MET A 276 -5.96 -11.78 -30.03
C MET A 276 -4.90 -11.03 -30.84
N ALA A 277 -5.30 -10.02 -31.58
CA ALA A 277 -4.40 -9.08 -32.24
C ALA A 277 -4.74 -7.66 -31.78
N VAL A 278 -3.73 -6.82 -31.63
CA VAL A 278 -3.93 -5.41 -31.24
C VAL A 278 -4.40 -4.62 -32.46
N ASP A 279 -5.50 -3.90 -32.33
CA ASP A 279 -6.01 -2.99 -33.36
C ASP A 279 -5.24 -1.66 -33.42
N GLU A 280 -5.57 -0.80 -34.38
CA GLU A 280 -4.95 0.52 -34.57
C GLU A 280 -5.09 1.44 -33.34
N ASN A 281 -6.08 1.19 -32.48
CA ASN A 281 -6.33 1.95 -31.25
C ASN A 281 -5.63 1.34 -30.02
N GLY A 282 -4.84 0.28 -30.21
CA GLY A 282 -4.16 -0.40 -29.12
C GLY A 282 -5.03 -1.39 -28.34
N TRP A 283 -6.23 -1.73 -28.81
CA TRP A 283 -7.13 -2.66 -28.12
C TRP A 283 -7.08 -4.07 -28.73
N PRO A 284 -7.10 -5.14 -27.91
CA PRO A 284 -7.06 -6.51 -28.43
C PRO A 284 -8.41 -6.91 -29.05
N GLN A 285 -8.36 -7.42 -30.28
CA GLN A 285 -9.49 -7.96 -31.02
C GLN A 285 -9.31 -9.46 -31.29
N PRO A 286 -10.40 -10.24 -31.29
CA PRO A 286 -10.36 -11.67 -31.60
C PRO A 286 -9.95 -11.89 -33.07
N THR A 287 -9.03 -12.82 -33.33
CA THR A 287 -8.56 -13.11 -34.70
C THR A 287 -9.36 -14.20 -35.42
N GLY A 288 -10.15 -15.00 -34.69
CA GLY A 288 -10.74 -16.23 -35.21
C GLY A 288 -9.77 -17.41 -35.31
N GLU A 289 -8.50 -17.23 -34.92
CA GLU A 289 -7.52 -18.33 -34.82
C GLU A 289 -7.61 -19.01 -33.46
N PHE A 290 -7.94 -20.30 -33.46
CA PHE A 290 -8.11 -21.09 -32.25
C PHE A 290 -6.96 -22.05 -32.01
N GLU A 291 -6.55 -22.17 -30.76
CA GLU A 291 -5.60 -23.18 -30.29
C GLU A 291 -6.20 -23.95 -29.11
N THR A 292 -5.57 -25.09 -28.81
CA THR A 292 -5.98 -25.95 -27.70
C THR A 292 -4.89 -25.95 -26.63
N LEU A 293 -5.30 -25.71 -25.38
CA LEU A 293 -4.46 -25.88 -24.19
C LEU A 293 -5.06 -27.00 -23.33
N GLU A 294 -4.22 -27.78 -22.66
CA GLU A 294 -4.68 -28.77 -21.69
C GLU A 294 -4.40 -28.23 -20.28
N ALA A 295 -5.32 -28.36 -19.34
CA ALA A 295 -5.07 -28.05 -17.94
C ALA A 295 -6.03 -28.81 -17.03
N ASP A 296 -5.58 -29.13 -15.83
CA ASP A 296 -6.40 -29.81 -14.83
C ASP A 296 -7.41 -28.85 -14.16
N THR A 297 -7.04 -27.56 -14.09
CA THR A 297 -7.80 -26.54 -13.36
C THR A 297 -7.66 -25.16 -14.02
N LEU A 298 -8.78 -24.43 -14.02
CA LEU A 298 -8.85 -22.99 -14.31
C LEU A 298 -9.02 -22.21 -13.01
N VAL A 299 -8.24 -21.15 -12.83
CA VAL A 299 -8.42 -20.18 -11.76
C VAL A 299 -8.71 -18.79 -12.35
N LEU A 300 -9.86 -18.22 -12.01
CA LEU A 300 -10.31 -16.92 -12.50
C LEU A 300 -9.73 -15.79 -11.65
N ALA A 301 -9.00 -14.87 -12.27
CA ALA A 301 -8.38 -13.70 -11.64
C ALA A 301 -8.77 -12.41 -12.40
N LEU A 302 -10.08 -12.19 -12.58
CA LEU A 302 -10.66 -11.15 -13.44
C LEU A 302 -10.93 -9.81 -12.72
N GLY A 303 -10.31 -9.62 -11.56
CA GLY A 303 -10.51 -8.46 -10.71
C GLY A 303 -11.61 -8.65 -9.66
N GLN A 304 -11.86 -7.57 -8.93
CA GLN A 304 -12.64 -7.60 -7.70
C GLN A 304 -13.80 -6.60 -7.73
N ALA A 305 -14.85 -6.87 -6.97
CA ALA A 305 -16.03 -6.04 -6.79
C ALA A 305 -16.35 -5.84 -5.30
N VAL A 306 -17.07 -4.76 -5.02
CA VAL A 306 -17.49 -4.37 -3.68
C VAL A 306 -18.94 -4.81 -3.47
N ASP A 307 -19.24 -5.36 -2.30
CA ASP A 307 -20.64 -5.54 -1.89
C ASP A 307 -21.19 -4.20 -1.37
N THR A 308 -21.94 -3.47 -2.20
CA THR A 308 -22.61 -2.21 -1.80
C THR A 308 -24.07 -2.40 -1.39
N SER A 309 -24.57 -3.64 -1.33
CA SER A 309 -25.99 -3.92 -1.13
C SER A 309 -26.57 -3.33 0.15
N PHE A 310 -25.81 -3.36 1.25
CA PHE A 310 -26.22 -2.87 2.58
C PHE A 310 -26.23 -1.34 2.71
N LEU A 311 -25.76 -0.61 1.69
CA LEU A 311 -25.69 0.85 1.69
C LEU A 311 -26.75 1.49 0.81
N LYS A 312 -27.33 0.72 -0.13
CA LYS A 312 -28.37 1.18 -1.07
C LYS A 312 -29.60 1.74 -0.37
N THR A 313 -29.85 1.29 0.86
CA THR A 313 -31.02 1.69 1.65
C THR A 313 -30.75 2.93 2.50
N ILE A 314 -29.50 3.41 2.59
CA ILE A 314 -29.14 4.57 3.40
C ILE A 314 -29.41 5.86 2.61
N PRO A 315 -30.23 6.80 3.14
CA PRO A 315 -30.52 8.05 2.46
C PRO A 315 -29.26 8.87 2.16
N GLY A 316 -29.15 9.38 0.93
CA GLY A 316 -28.06 10.25 0.50
C GLY A 316 -26.78 9.54 0.07
N VAL A 317 -26.63 8.24 0.33
CA VAL A 317 -25.46 7.48 -0.16
C VAL A 317 -25.63 7.21 -1.66
N ALA A 318 -24.73 7.77 -2.46
CA ALA A 318 -24.68 7.54 -3.90
C ALA A 318 -23.68 6.43 -4.25
N ILE A 319 -24.03 5.62 -5.25
CA ILE A 319 -23.19 4.56 -5.80
C ILE A 319 -22.90 4.91 -7.25
N THR A 320 -21.64 4.86 -7.64
CA THR A 320 -21.21 5.15 -9.01
C THR A 320 -21.56 4.00 -9.96
N ASP A 321 -21.46 4.23 -11.27
CA ASP A 321 -21.70 3.20 -12.29
C ASP A 321 -20.78 1.98 -12.14
N ASP A 322 -19.58 2.18 -11.58
CA ASP A 322 -18.60 1.13 -11.30
C ASP A 322 -18.91 0.33 -10.01
N GLY A 323 -20.01 0.66 -9.32
CA GLY A 323 -20.48 -0.07 -8.15
C GLY A 323 -19.70 0.24 -6.86
N VAL A 324 -19.00 1.39 -6.80
CA VAL A 324 -18.32 1.91 -5.60
C VAL A 324 -19.09 3.08 -5.00
N ILE A 325 -18.76 3.50 -3.77
CA ILE A 325 -19.43 4.62 -3.10
C ILE A 325 -18.84 5.95 -3.54
N ASP A 326 -19.72 6.91 -3.82
CA ASP A 326 -19.33 8.30 -4.02
C ASP A 326 -19.13 9.03 -2.69
N VAL A 327 -18.01 9.74 -2.57
CA VAL A 327 -17.60 10.49 -1.37
C VAL A 327 -17.02 11.85 -1.74
N ASP A 328 -17.15 12.82 -0.84
CA ASP A 328 -16.56 14.14 -1.02
C ASP A 328 -15.04 14.18 -0.75
N ASP A 329 -14.45 15.39 -0.83
CA ASP A 329 -13.03 15.62 -0.53
C ASP A 329 -12.64 15.27 0.91
N THR A 330 -13.62 15.18 1.81
CA THR A 330 -13.45 14.80 3.21
C THR A 330 -13.63 13.30 3.47
N MET A 331 -13.93 12.50 2.44
CA MET A 331 -14.31 11.08 2.52
C MET A 331 -15.70 10.83 3.13
N MET A 332 -16.53 11.87 3.25
CA MET A 332 -17.89 11.76 3.76
C MET A 332 -18.84 11.36 2.64
N THR A 333 -19.77 10.46 2.94
CA THR A 333 -20.87 10.09 2.05
C THR A 333 -21.96 11.16 2.10
N GLY A 334 -23.01 11.06 1.28
CA GLY A 334 -24.16 11.96 1.42
C GLY A 334 -25.00 11.78 2.69
N PHE A 335 -24.68 10.78 3.54
CA PHE A 335 -25.25 10.65 4.88
C PHE A 335 -24.32 11.28 5.93
N ALA A 336 -24.82 12.28 6.66
CA ALA A 336 -24.01 13.03 7.63
C ALA A 336 -23.43 12.13 8.73
N GLY A 337 -22.12 12.23 8.96
CA GLY A 337 -21.41 11.42 9.96
C GLY A 337 -21.02 10.02 9.47
N LEU A 338 -21.36 9.64 8.22
CA LEU A 338 -20.95 8.40 7.58
C LEU A 338 -19.87 8.68 6.53
N PHE A 339 -18.70 8.10 6.73
CA PHE A 339 -17.52 8.22 5.88
C PHE A 339 -17.22 6.87 5.21
N ALA A 340 -16.55 6.87 4.06
CA ALA A 340 -16.12 5.65 3.39
C ALA A 340 -14.71 5.78 2.78
N GLY A 341 -13.99 4.65 2.67
CA GLY A 341 -12.62 4.65 2.16
C GLY A 341 -12.09 3.26 1.83
N GLY A 342 -10.82 3.18 1.39
CA GLY A 342 -10.24 1.97 0.81
C GLY A 342 -10.76 1.65 -0.59
N ASP A 343 -10.76 0.37 -0.98
CA ASP A 343 -11.09 -0.08 -2.35
C ASP A 343 -12.57 0.10 -2.75
N MET A 344 -13.39 0.61 -1.84
CA MET A 344 -14.83 0.83 -2.04
C MET A 344 -15.21 2.26 -2.43
N VAL A 345 -14.21 3.10 -2.69
CA VAL A 345 -14.37 4.43 -3.29
C VAL A 345 -13.54 4.52 -4.59
N PRO A 346 -13.78 5.51 -5.47
CA PRO A 346 -13.01 5.65 -6.71
C PRO A 346 -11.52 5.99 -6.45
N ALA A 347 -10.66 4.99 -6.43
CA ALA A 347 -9.21 5.14 -6.25
C ALA A 347 -8.42 3.92 -6.74
N GLU A 348 -7.09 4.07 -6.78
CA GLU A 348 -6.18 2.96 -6.96
C GLU A 348 -6.29 1.95 -5.81
N ARG A 349 -6.28 0.66 -6.15
CA ARG A 349 -6.47 -0.44 -5.18
C ARG A 349 -5.14 -0.96 -4.67
N THR A 350 -4.44 -0.12 -3.93
CA THR A 350 -3.17 -0.47 -3.26
C THR A 350 -3.32 -0.35 -1.75
N VAL A 351 -2.49 -1.09 -1.01
CA VAL A 351 -2.51 -1.05 0.46
C VAL A 351 -2.17 0.36 0.96
N THR A 352 -1.20 1.02 0.35
CA THR A 352 -0.79 2.40 0.64
C THR A 352 -1.95 3.39 0.49
N VAL A 353 -2.73 3.30 -0.60
CA VAL A 353 -3.90 4.18 -0.81
C VAL A 353 -4.99 3.90 0.22
N ALA A 354 -5.25 2.63 0.53
CA ALA A 354 -6.21 2.24 1.55
C ALA A 354 -5.84 2.78 2.94
N ILE A 355 -4.57 2.67 3.35
CA ILE A 355 -4.03 3.25 4.59
C ILE A 355 -4.19 4.77 4.58
N GLY A 356 -3.84 5.43 3.46
CA GLY A 356 -4.00 6.87 3.28
C GLY A 356 -5.45 7.33 3.41
N HIS A 357 -6.41 6.58 2.87
CA HIS A 357 -7.84 6.82 3.04
C HIS A 357 -8.26 6.74 4.51
N GLY A 358 -7.77 5.73 5.24
CA GLY A 358 -8.07 5.57 6.67
C GLY A 358 -7.58 6.78 7.49
N LYS A 359 -6.34 7.22 7.25
CA LYS A 359 -5.77 8.42 7.86
C LYS A 359 -6.55 9.69 7.51
N LYS A 360 -6.89 9.87 6.23
CA LYS A 360 -7.64 11.04 5.75
C LYS A 360 -9.03 11.09 6.39
N ALA A 361 -9.75 9.96 6.40
CA ALA A 361 -11.06 9.84 7.03
C ALA A 361 -10.96 10.12 8.54
N ALA A 362 -10.01 9.51 9.25
CA ALA A 362 -9.82 9.74 10.69
C ALA A 362 -9.61 11.22 11.05
N ARG A 363 -8.86 11.95 10.22
CA ARG A 363 -8.66 13.39 10.37
C ARG A 363 -9.96 14.18 10.20
N ASN A 364 -10.76 13.85 9.19
CA ASN A 364 -12.00 14.56 8.91
C ASN A 364 -13.13 14.20 9.89
N ILE A 365 -13.21 12.93 10.32
CA ILE A 365 -14.10 12.47 11.39
C ILE A 365 -13.82 13.26 12.67
N ASP A 366 -12.54 13.40 13.05
CA ASP A 366 -12.16 14.15 14.24
C ASP A 366 -12.56 15.63 14.18
N THR A 367 -12.34 16.31 13.05
CA THR A 367 -12.77 17.71 12.90
C THR A 367 -14.29 17.81 12.86
N TRP A 368 -14.97 16.89 12.19
CA TRP A 368 -16.43 16.85 12.10
C TRP A 368 -17.07 16.66 13.48
N LEU A 369 -16.53 15.77 14.32
CA LEU A 369 -16.98 15.55 15.69
C LEU A 369 -16.79 16.78 16.60
N ARG A 370 -15.88 17.69 16.24
CA ARG A 370 -15.66 18.98 16.91
C ARG A 370 -16.50 20.11 16.31
N GLY A 371 -17.21 19.88 15.21
CA GLY A 371 -17.93 20.92 14.47
C GLY A 371 -17.03 21.84 13.65
N GLU A 372 -15.82 21.40 13.33
CA GLU A 372 -14.81 22.13 12.58
C GLU A 372 -14.61 21.53 11.18
N ARG A 373 -14.00 22.31 10.27
CA ARG A 373 -13.53 21.82 8.97
C ARG A 373 -12.01 21.76 8.96
N PHE A 374 -11.46 20.62 8.54
CA PHE A 374 -10.03 20.51 8.34
C PHE A 374 -9.54 21.48 7.24
N VAL A 375 -8.55 22.30 7.56
CA VAL A 375 -7.85 23.15 6.60
C VAL A 375 -6.51 22.49 6.27
N PRO A 376 -6.27 22.09 5.01
CA PRO A 376 -4.98 21.58 4.59
C PRO A 376 -3.87 22.57 4.88
N VAL A 377 -2.80 22.08 5.51
CA VAL A 377 -1.54 22.84 5.58
C VAL A 377 -0.95 22.84 4.17
N VAL A 378 -0.64 24.03 3.66
CA VAL A 378 0.11 24.18 2.42
C VAL A 378 1.54 23.74 2.72
N ASN A 379 1.98 22.64 2.11
CA ASN A 379 3.36 22.19 2.24
C ASN A 379 4.30 23.17 1.52
N ASP A 380 5.50 23.33 2.07
CA ASP A 380 6.58 24.08 1.43
C ASP A 380 6.93 23.47 0.06
N ARG A 381 7.53 24.30 -0.80
CA ARG A 381 7.95 23.87 -2.14
C ARG A 381 8.96 22.73 -2.04
N LEU A 382 8.68 21.62 -2.73
CA LEU A 382 9.61 20.50 -2.87
C LEU A 382 10.95 20.98 -3.46
N ALA A 383 12.06 20.39 -3.01
CA ALA A 383 13.36 20.65 -3.60
C ALA A 383 13.61 19.67 -4.75
N ASP A 384 13.53 20.17 -5.99
CA ASP A 384 13.93 19.42 -7.18
C ASP A 384 15.46 19.24 -7.22
N TYR A 385 15.95 18.30 -8.03
CA TYR A 385 17.37 17.96 -8.09
C TYR A 385 18.27 19.15 -8.45
N GLU A 386 17.80 20.05 -9.32
CA GLU A 386 18.52 21.26 -9.74
C GLU A 386 18.76 22.26 -8.61
N ARG A 387 18.02 22.14 -7.50
CA ARG A 387 18.23 22.95 -6.29
C ARG A 387 19.29 22.37 -5.36
N LEU A 388 19.67 21.12 -5.55
CA LEU A 388 20.65 20.45 -4.71
C LEU A 388 22.06 20.81 -5.18
N ASN A 389 22.97 21.01 -4.24
CA ASN A 389 24.39 21.10 -4.57
C ASN A 389 25.00 19.68 -4.55
N ALA A 390 24.96 19.01 -5.71
CA ALA A 390 25.38 17.63 -5.88
C ALA A 390 26.87 17.40 -5.57
N TRP A 391 27.70 18.44 -5.57
CA TRP A 391 29.15 18.35 -5.28
C TRP A 391 29.45 17.82 -3.87
N TYR A 392 28.52 18.03 -2.93
CA TYR A 392 28.66 17.55 -1.55
C TYR A 392 28.32 16.07 -1.38
N TYR A 393 27.81 15.41 -2.42
CA TYR A 393 27.41 14.01 -2.37
C TYR A 393 28.34 13.15 -3.22
N THR A 394 28.50 11.90 -2.77
CA THR A 394 29.30 10.89 -3.46
C THR A 394 28.42 9.73 -3.87
N ASP A 395 28.83 9.07 -4.95
CA ASP A 395 28.22 7.83 -5.40
C ASP A 395 28.30 6.79 -4.29
N ALA A 396 27.16 6.17 -3.97
CA ALA A 396 27.04 5.08 -3.03
C ALA A 396 26.02 4.07 -3.57
N PRO A 397 26.46 2.86 -3.94
CA PRO A 397 25.59 1.87 -4.57
C PRO A 397 24.45 1.47 -3.63
N LYS A 398 23.30 1.14 -4.20
CA LYS A 398 22.13 0.69 -3.44
C LYS A 398 22.42 -0.64 -2.75
N THR A 399 21.98 -0.76 -1.50
CA THR A 399 22.05 -2.04 -0.80
C THR A 399 21.06 -3.03 -1.39
N VAL A 400 21.56 -4.22 -1.77
CA VAL A 400 20.72 -5.30 -2.31
C VAL A 400 20.14 -6.11 -1.15
N GLN A 401 18.81 -6.21 -1.09
CA GLN A 401 18.15 -7.06 -0.12
C GLN A 401 18.47 -8.54 -0.40
N PRO A 402 18.71 -9.35 0.66
CA PRO A 402 18.87 -10.79 0.47
C PRO A 402 17.56 -11.37 -0.05
N ALA A 403 17.64 -12.29 -0.99
CA ALA A 403 16.47 -12.98 -1.52
C ALA A 403 16.66 -14.49 -1.49
N LEU A 404 15.60 -15.24 -1.20
CA LEU A 404 15.63 -16.70 -1.20
C LEU A 404 16.07 -17.25 -2.56
N ALA A 405 16.76 -18.39 -2.55
CA ALA A 405 17.13 -19.07 -3.79
C ALA A 405 15.88 -19.58 -4.54
N LEU A 406 15.91 -19.55 -5.87
CA LEU A 406 14.79 -19.94 -6.73
C LEU A 406 14.19 -21.32 -6.41
N ALA A 407 15.03 -22.30 -6.05
CA ALA A 407 14.57 -23.64 -5.68
C ALA A 407 13.67 -23.65 -4.44
N ARG A 408 13.96 -22.78 -3.46
CA ARG A 408 13.15 -22.60 -2.23
C ARG A 408 11.90 -21.78 -2.52
N ARG A 409 11.99 -20.73 -3.33
CA ARG A 409 10.81 -19.92 -3.73
C ARG A 409 9.71 -20.80 -4.31
N ARG A 410 10.06 -21.78 -5.16
CA ARG A 410 9.08 -22.65 -5.84
C ARG A 410 8.41 -23.70 -4.96
N THR A 411 8.92 -23.97 -3.75
CA THR A 411 8.52 -25.14 -2.94
C THR A 411 8.13 -24.79 -1.51
N SER A 412 8.25 -23.53 -1.10
CA SER A 412 7.95 -23.07 0.24
C SER A 412 7.17 -21.76 0.22
N PHE A 413 6.51 -21.47 1.35
CA PHE A 413 5.86 -20.19 1.62
C PHE A 413 6.74 -19.28 2.49
N ASP A 414 8.04 -19.59 2.58
CA ASP A 414 9.02 -18.76 3.27
C ASP A 414 9.11 -17.39 2.60
N GLU A 415 9.37 -16.35 3.40
CA GLU A 415 9.44 -14.98 2.93
C GLU A 415 10.54 -14.82 1.87
N ILE A 416 10.19 -14.31 0.69
CA ILE A 416 11.11 -14.28 -0.46
C ILE A 416 12.24 -13.28 -0.29
N HIS A 417 11.89 -12.05 0.08
CA HIS A 417 12.84 -10.97 0.29
C HIS A 417 13.11 -10.83 1.77
N GLY A 418 14.36 -10.87 2.20
CA GLY A 418 14.76 -10.57 3.56
C GLY A 418 14.98 -9.07 3.76
N GLY A 419 14.92 -8.63 5.01
CA GLY A 419 15.17 -7.24 5.39
C GLY A 419 16.65 -6.87 5.39
N LEU A 420 16.92 -5.57 5.53
CA LEU A 420 18.26 -5.06 5.82
C LEU A 420 18.64 -5.38 7.27
N ASP A 421 19.90 -5.68 7.52
CA ASP A 421 20.46 -5.63 8.88
C ASP A 421 20.76 -4.18 9.31
N GLU A 422 21.13 -3.98 10.57
CA GLU A 422 21.40 -2.63 11.13
C GLU A 422 22.50 -1.88 10.37
N THR A 423 23.56 -2.58 9.94
CA THR A 423 24.70 -1.94 9.23
C THR A 423 24.24 -1.45 7.87
N ASN A 424 23.53 -2.31 7.15
CA ASN A 424 22.98 -2.06 5.84
C ASN A 424 21.87 -1.01 5.87
N ALA A 425 20.97 -1.05 6.85
CA ALA A 425 19.92 -0.06 7.04
C ALA A 425 20.48 1.32 7.37
N LEU A 426 21.51 1.39 8.22
CA LEU A 426 22.18 2.65 8.54
C LEU A 426 22.89 3.24 7.31
N PHE A 427 23.58 2.40 6.54
CA PHE A 427 24.20 2.82 5.28
C PHE A 427 23.14 3.35 4.30
N GLU A 428 22.06 2.59 4.10
CA GLU A 428 20.97 2.97 3.20
C GLU A 428 20.29 4.27 3.63
N ALA A 429 20.05 4.47 4.93
CA ALA A 429 19.50 5.70 5.47
C ALA A 429 20.41 6.92 5.20
N ARG A 430 21.73 6.76 5.33
CA ARG A 430 22.74 7.80 5.03
C ARG A 430 22.87 8.12 3.55
N ARG A 431 22.26 7.32 2.67
CA ARG A 431 22.16 7.66 1.25
C ARG A 431 21.14 8.78 1.01
N CYS A 432 20.24 9.09 1.94
CA CYS A 432 19.30 10.19 1.76
C CYS A 432 20.02 11.53 1.55
N LEU A 433 19.59 12.32 0.56
CA LEU A 433 20.14 13.67 0.29
C LEU A 433 19.45 14.77 1.13
N SER A 434 18.49 14.39 1.97
CA SER A 434 17.68 15.31 2.79
C SER A 434 17.08 16.47 1.99
N CYS A 435 16.67 16.22 0.75
CA CYS A 435 16.18 17.23 -0.20
C CYS A 435 15.15 18.17 0.43
N GLY A 436 15.44 19.46 0.45
CA GLY A 436 14.58 20.52 0.98
C GLY A 436 14.52 20.59 2.51
N ASN A 437 15.14 19.65 3.23
CA ASN A 437 15.15 19.62 4.69
C ASN A 437 16.54 19.93 5.23
N CYS A 438 16.67 21.08 5.92
CA CYS A 438 17.92 21.46 6.56
C CYS A 438 18.33 20.42 7.61
N PHE A 439 19.52 19.84 7.44
CA PHE A 439 20.13 18.85 8.34
C PHE A 439 21.33 19.44 9.12
N GLU A 440 21.36 20.76 9.30
CA GLU A 440 22.32 21.46 10.18
C GLU A 440 23.81 21.23 9.83
N CYS A 441 24.15 21.04 8.55
CA CYS A 441 25.52 20.82 8.07
C CYS A 441 26.52 21.99 8.25
N ASP A 442 26.07 23.12 8.78
CA ASP A 442 26.86 24.34 8.98
C ASP A 442 27.47 25.01 7.73
N ASN A 443 27.26 24.49 6.52
CA ASN A 443 27.79 25.11 5.28
C ASN A 443 27.36 26.58 5.14
N CYS A 444 26.07 26.88 5.29
CA CYS A 444 25.55 28.24 5.18
C CYS A 444 26.17 29.20 6.21
N TYR A 445 26.50 28.68 7.41
CA TYR A 445 27.18 29.43 8.46
C TYR A 445 28.64 29.70 8.09
N GLY A 446 29.36 28.70 7.60
CA GLY A 446 30.78 28.82 7.25
C GLY A 446 31.06 29.67 6.00
N VAL A 447 30.16 29.65 5.01
CA VAL A 447 30.35 30.37 3.73
C VAL A 447 29.82 31.81 3.76
N CYS A 448 29.19 32.25 4.85
CA CYS A 448 28.63 33.59 4.95
C CYS A 448 29.74 34.63 5.18
N PRO A 449 30.01 35.55 4.23
CA PRO A 449 31.10 36.52 4.36
C PRO A 449 30.82 37.59 5.43
N ASP A 450 29.54 37.87 5.69
CA ASP A 450 29.09 38.94 6.60
C ASP A 450 28.69 38.43 8.00
N ASN A 451 28.88 37.14 8.29
CA ASN A 451 28.41 36.48 9.53
C ASN A 451 26.92 36.72 9.84
N ALA A 452 26.08 36.80 8.79
CA ALA A 452 24.65 37.04 8.90
C ALA A 452 23.84 35.79 9.29
N VAL A 453 24.46 34.61 9.36
CA VAL A 453 23.79 33.35 9.72
C VAL A 453 23.97 33.06 11.20
N ILE A 454 22.87 32.87 11.93
CA ILE A 454 22.84 32.62 13.37
C ILE A 454 22.44 31.18 13.61
N LYS A 455 23.22 30.46 14.43
CA LYS A 455 22.87 29.10 14.89
C LYS A 455 21.88 29.20 16.04
N LEU A 456 20.70 28.59 15.91
CA LEU A 456 19.68 28.61 16.95
C LEU A 456 19.84 27.49 17.99
N GLY A 457 20.76 26.55 17.73
CA GLY A 457 21.02 25.35 18.53
C GLY A 457 20.45 24.07 17.89
N PRO A 458 20.72 22.90 18.47
CA PRO A 458 20.37 21.61 17.87
C PRO A 458 18.87 21.48 17.57
N GLY A 459 18.55 21.07 16.35
CA GLY A 459 17.19 20.88 15.85
C GLY A 459 16.40 22.17 15.59
N LYS A 460 17.02 23.34 15.76
CA LYS A 460 16.40 24.65 15.55
C LYS A 460 16.86 25.34 14.26
N ARG A 461 17.76 24.73 13.51
CA ARG A 461 18.29 25.21 12.24
C ARG A 461 18.98 26.58 12.41
N PHE A 462 18.86 27.44 11.40
CA PHE A 462 19.54 28.71 11.31
C PHE A 462 18.54 29.86 11.15
N GLU A 463 18.92 31.04 11.65
CA GLU A 463 18.25 32.31 11.39
C GLU A 463 19.17 33.22 10.57
N PHE A 464 18.60 34.05 9.70
CA PHE A 464 19.34 35.03 8.90
C PHE A 464 19.09 36.43 9.44
N ASN A 465 20.16 37.11 9.87
CA ASN A 465 20.11 38.51 10.27
C ASN A 465 20.17 39.41 9.03
N TYR A 466 19.02 39.91 8.63
CA TYR A 466 18.88 40.75 7.43
C TYR A 466 19.57 42.12 7.53
N ASP A 467 19.88 42.62 8.75
CA ASP A 467 20.65 43.87 8.90
C ASP A 467 22.11 43.72 8.40
N PHE A 468 22.65 42.51 8.49
CA PHE A 468 24.00 42.18 8.01
C PHE A 468 24.00 41.54 6.62
N CYS A 469 22.94 40.82 6.27
CA CYS A 469 22.83 40.12 4.99
C CYS A 469 22.92 41.09 3.79
N LYS A 470 23.81 40.80 2.83
CA LYS A 470 23.94 41.57 1.58
C LYS A 470 23.28 40.92 0.37
N GLY A 471 22.53 39.83 0.57
CA GLY A 471 21.80 39.15 -0.51
C GLY A 471 22.69 38.44 -1.54
N CYS A 472 23.94 38.11 -1.21
CA CYS A 472 24.89 37.51 -2.17
C CYS A 472 24.53 36.08 -2.61
N GLY A 473 23.66 35.38 -1.88
CA GLY A 473 23.16 34.05 -2.23
C GLY A 473 24.10 32.87 -1.97
N LEU A 474 25.30 33.09 -1.43
CA LEU A 474 26.27 32.00 -1.17
C LEU A 474 25.69 30.91 -0.26
N CYS A 475 24.94 31.28 0.78
CA CYS A 475 24.29 30.32 1.67
C CYS A 475 23.30 29.41 0.93
N ALA A 476 22.61 29.93 -0.09
CA ALA A 476 21.67 29.17 -0.89
C ALA A 476 22.39 28.27 -1.90
N THR A 477 23.40 28.80 -2.60
CA THR A 477 24.22 28.05 -3.58
C THR A 477 24.98 26.89 -2.92
N GLU A 478 25.52 27.10 -1.72
CA GLU A 478 26.31 26.11 -0.99
C GLU A 478 25.46 25.21 -0.09
N CYS A 479 24.12 25.31 -0.17
CA CYS A 479 23.21 24.44 0.56
C CYS A 479 23.13 23.06 -0.12
N PRO A 480 23.63 21.97 0.49
CA PRO A 480 23.64 20.66 -0.17
C PRO A 480 22.22 20.16 -0.47
N CYS A 481 21.28 20.40 0.44
CA CYS A 481 19.91 19.93 0.34
C CYS A 481 18.95 20.94 -0.32
N GLY A 482 19.43 22.12 -0.74
CA GLY A 482 18.56 23.14 -1.35
C GLY A 482 17.48 23.70 -0.42
N ALA A 483 17.71 23.68 0.90
CA ALA A 483 16.76 24.12 1.94
C ALA A 483 16.66 25.64 2.14
N ILE A 484 17.39 26.44 1.37
CA ILE A 484 17.42 27.91 1.48
C ILE A 484 16.87 28.49 0.18
N ASP A 485 15.82 29.32 0.27
CA ASP A 485 15.27 30.06 -0.85
C ASP A 485 15.71 31.54 -0.78
N MET A 486 16.18 32.06 -1.92
CA MET A 486 16.43 33.48 -2.08
C MET A 486 15.11 34.17 -2.43
N VAL A 487 14.72 35.14 -1.60
CA VAL A 487 13.53 35.96 -1.83
C VAL A 487 13.97 37.39 -2.17
N ALA A 488 13.24 38.03 -3.08
CA ALA A 488 13.45 39.43 -3.35
C ALA A 488 13.08 40.25 -2.11
N GLU A 489 13.93 41.19 -1.74
CA GLU A 489 13.62 42.14 -0.68
C GLU A 489 12.41 42.97 -1.10
N THR A 490 11.37 42.98 -0.25
CA THR A 490 10.17 43.77 -0.49
C THR A 490 10.43 45.17 0.05
N ILE A 491 10.77 46.11 -0.84
CA ILE A 491 11.07 47.52 -0.52
C ILE A 491 9.77 48.30 -0.28
#